data_AF-H0T4K2-F1
#
_entry.id   AF-H0T4K2-F1
#
_cell.length_a   1.000
_cell.length_b   1.000
_cell.length_c   1.000
_cell.angle_alpha   90.00
_cell.angle_beta   90.00
_cell.angle_gamma   90.00
#
_symmetry.space_group_name_H-M   'P 1'
#
loop_
_entity.id
_entity.type
_entity.pdbx_description
1 polymer ?
#
loop_
_entity_poly.entity_id
_entity_poly.type
_entity_poly.pdbx_seq_one_letter_code
_entity_poly.pdbx_strand_id
1 'polypeptide(L)'
;MTIPDGSYYNKYFPGNAIKMPPPLSDGQVTFDDGSPATVKQYAHDVATFLMWTAEPHMEARKRLGYQVFIFLIIFAGLMYFTKKRVWAAAH
;
A
#
# COMPACT_ATOMS: atom_id res chain seq x y z
N MET A 1 25.19 13.76 18.24
CA MET A 1 24.99 13.95 16.79
C MET A 1 24.49 15.37 16.60
N THR A 2 25.32 16.26 16.07
CA THR A 2 24.94 17.66 15.82
C THR A 2 24.15 17.72 14.51
N ILE A 3 22.95 18.27 14.56
CA ILE A 3 22.09 18.43 13.38
C ILE A 3 22.61 19.65 12.59
N PRO A 4 22.80 19.56 11.26
CA PRO A 4 23.21 20.71 10.45
C PRO A 4 22.20 21.86 10.54
N ASP A 5 22.67 23.11 10.48
CA ASP A 5 21.81 24.29 10.62
C ASP A 5 20.65 24.30 9.62
N GLY A 6 19.43 24.55 10.11
CA GLY A 6 18.20 24.50 9.31
C GLY A 6 17.74 23.08 8.94
N SER A 7 18.33 22.04 9.51
CA SER A 7 17.81 20.67 9.45
C SER A 7 17.07 20.30 10.74
N TYR A 8 16.19 19.31 10.63
CA TYR A 8 15.38 18.74 11.70
C TYR A 8 15.71 17.25 11.85
N TYR A 9 15.65 16.73 13.08
CA TYR A 9 15.88 15.32 13.33
C TYR A 9 14.68 14.47 12.87
N ASN A 10 14.93 13.42 12.11
CA ASN A 10 13.92 12.41 11.76
C ASN A 10 14.55 11.02 11.67
N LYS A 11 14.09 10.09 12.51
CA LYS A 11 14.60 8.70 12.57
C LYS A 11 14.52 7.92 11.25
N TYR A 12 13.57 8.25 10.39
CA TYR A 12 13.32 7.53 9.13
C TYR A 12 14.07 8.12 7.93
N PHE A 13 14.52 9.38 8.01
CA PHE A 13 15.22 10.02 6.90
C PHE A 13 16.68 9.53 6.83
N PRO A 14 17.24 9.25 5.64
CA PRO A 14 18.64 8.86 5.51
C PRO A 14 19.58 9.89 6.15
N GLY A 15 20.42 9.46 7.11
CA GLY A 15 21.30 10.36 7.85
C GLY A 15 20.64 11.13 9.00
N ASN A 16 19.38 10.85 9.32
CA ASN A 16 18.60 11.40 10.42
C ASN A 16 18.38 12.92 10.44
N ALA A 17 18.78 13.65 9.39
CA ALA A 17 18.69 15.10 9.30
C ALA A 17 17.99 15.52 8.00
N ILE A 18 16.77 16.05 8.10
CA ILE A 18 15.95 16.48 6.96
C ILE A 18 15.77 18.00 6.97
N LYS A 19 15.74 18.66 5.80
CA LYS A 19 15.49 20.12 5.67
C LYS A 19 14.00 20.51 5.73
N MET A 20 13.12 19.53 5.85
CA MET A 20 11.69 19.76 5.96
C MET A 20 11.32 19.96 7.45
N PRO A 21 10.72 21.10 7.83
CA PRO A 21 10.17 21.28 9.17
C PRO A 21 9.03 20.28 9.42
N PRO A 22 8.70 19.95 10.69
CA PRO A 22 7.56 19.10 11.01
C PRO A 22 6.26 19.72 10.46
N PRO A 23 5.61 19.10 9.44
CA PRO A 23 4.54 19.76 8.71
C PRO A 23 3.15 19.56 9.33
N LEU A 24 3.03 18.63 10.29
CA LEU A 24 1.77 18.23 10.92
C LEU A 24 1.84 18.48 12.43
N SER A 25 0.77 19.09 12.96
CA SER A 25 0.50 19.25 14.39
C SER A 25 -0.94 18.88 14.71
N ASP A 26 -1.22 18.45 15.95
CA ASP A 26 -2.58 18.14 16.37
C ASP A 26 -3.50 19.38 16.26
N GLY A 27 -4.75 19.18 15.88
CA GLY A 27 -5.74 20.26 15.74
C GLY A 27 -5.52 21.22 14.57
N GLN A 28 -4.58 20.92 13.66
CA GLN A 28 -4.22 21.82 12.55
C GLN A 28 -5.35 21.99 11.51
N VAL A 29 -6.16 20.95 11.30
CA VAL A 29 -7.30 20.96 10.37
C VAL A 29 -8.48 20.17 10.94
N THR A 30 -9.70 20.65 10.69
CA THR A 30 -10.93 19.96 11.08
C THR A 30 -11.47 19.15 9.91
N PHE A 31 -11.76 17.87 10.14
CA PHE A 31 -12.46 17.03 9.18
C PHE A 31 -13.97 17.28 9.27
N ASP A 32 -14.67 17.15 8.15
CA ASP A 32 -16.12 17.31 8.01
C ASP A 32 -16.91 16.11 8.54
N ASP A 33 -16.29 14.93 8.57
CA ASP A 33 -16.84 13.68 9.07
C ASP A 33 -16.70 13.48 10.60
N GLY A 34 -16.06 14.43 11.30
CA GLY A 34 -15.78 14.35 12.73
C GLY A 34 -14.59 13.45 13.10
N SER A 35 -13.75 13.06 12.14
CA SER A 35 -12.55 12.27 12.38
C SER A 35 -11.58 12.96 13.36
N PRO A 36 -10.82 12.20 14.18
CA PRO A 36 -9.90 12.77 15.15
C PRO A 36 -8.82 13.65 14.52
N ALA A 37 -8.73 14.89 14.99
CA ALA A 37 -7.76 15.90 14.54
C ALA A 37 -6.34 15.66 15.13
N THR A 38 -5.77 14.48 14.89
CA THR A 38 -4.44 14.08 15.43
C THR A 38 -3.40 13.89 14.33
N VAL A 39 -2.12 14.12 14.62
CA VAL A 39 -1.00 13.91 13.70
C VAL A 39 -0.99 12.50 13.12
N LYS A 40 -1.33 11.49 13.93
CA LYS A 40 -1.40 10.10 13.47
C LYS A 40 -2.50 9.91 12.41
N GLN A 41 -3.67 10.49 12.62
CA GLN A 41 -4.78 10.44 11.67
C GLN A 41 -4.41 11.18 10.38
N TYR A 42 -3.91 12.42 10.50
CA TYR A 42 -3.46 13.20 9.35
C TYR A 42 -2.40 12.48 8.52
N ALA A 43 -1.39 11.89 9.17
CA ALA A 43 -0.33 11.16 8.49
C ALA A 43 -0.88 9.93 7.73
N HIS A 44 -1.84 9.21 8.32
CA HIS A 44 -2.49 8.07 7.68
C HIS A 44 -3.29 8.48 6.44
N ASP A 45 -4.08 9.56 6.55
CA ASP A 45 -4.99 9.95 5.48
C ASP A 45 -4.25 10.60 4.31
N VAL A 46 -3.22 11.42 4.60
CA VAL A 46 -2.33 11.97 3.56
C VAL A 46 -1.57 10.84 2.87
N ALA A 47 -1.05 9.86 3.61
CA ALA A 47 -0.35 8.72 2.99
C ALA A 47 -1.30 7.88 2.11
N THR A 48 -2.54 7.69 2.55
CA THR A 48 -3.58 6.98 1.79
C THR A 48 -3.92 7.73 0.50
N PHE A 49 -4.10 9.05 0.58
CA PHE A 49 -4.32 9.90 -0.58
C PHE A 49 -3.13 9.86 -1.54
N LEU A 50 -1.89 10.00 -1.04
CA LEU A 50 -0.69 9.91 -1.86
C LEU A 50 -0.57 8.55 -2.56
N MET A 51 -0.92 7.45 -1.89
CA MET A 51 -0.94 6.13 -2.51
C MET A 51 -1.98 6.06 -3.64
N TRP A 52 -3.17 6.62 -3.43
CA TRP A 52 -4.17 6.72 -4.50
C TRP A 52 -3.68 7.59 -5.66
N THR A 53 -3.02 8.73 -5.40
CA THR A 53 -2.46 9.56 -6.48
C THR A 53 -1.36 8.86 -7.26
N ALA A 54 -0.54 8.04 -6.59
CA ALA A 54 0.50 7.25 -7.22
C ALA A 54 -0.08 6.08 -8.04
N GLU A 55 -1.21 5.52 -7.60
CA GLU A 55 -1.86 4.39 -8.26
C GLU A 55 -3.40 4.51 -8.31
N PRO A 56 -3.95 5.33 -9.22
CA PRO A 56 -5.40 5.60 -9.27
C PRO A 56 -6.24 4.38 -9.70
N HIS A 57 -5.61 3.40 -10.38
CA HIS A 57 -6.27 2.19 -10.87
C HIS A 57 -6.13 0.99 -9.92
N MET A 58 -5.61 1.19 -8.70
CA MET A 58 -5.31 0.12 -7.75
C MET A 58 -6.51 -0.79 -7.51
N GLU A 59 -7.70 -0.23 -7.28
CA GLU A 59 -8.90 -1.02 -6.97
C GLU A 59 -9.39 -1.84 -8.16
N ALA A 60 -9.35 -1.25 -9.37
CA ALA A 60 -9.66 -1.98 -10.60
C ALA A 60 -8.67 -3.13 -10.83
N ARG A 61 -7.37 -2.89 -10.61
CA ARG A 61 -6.31 -3.90 -10.73
C ARG A 61 -6.49 -5.03 -9.72
N LYS A 62 -6.76 -4.72 -8.46
CA LYS A 62 -7.02 -5.73 -7.41
C LYS A 62 -8.25 -6.57 -7.73
N ARG A 63 -9.36 -5.94 -8.15
CA ARG A 63 -10.60 -6.63 -8.53
C ARG A 63 -10.36 -7.60 -9.69
N LEU A 64 -9.68 -7.15 -10.75
CA LEU A 64 -9.33 -8.00 -11.88
C LEU A 64 -8.40 -9.14 -11.44
N GLY A 65 -7.37 -8.82 -10.65
CA GLY A 65 -6.44 -9.81 -10.12
C GLY A 65 -7.16 -10.93 -9.36
N TYR A 66 -8.13 -10.60 -8.51
CA TYR A 66 -8.94 -11.58 -7.79
C TYR A 66 -9.71 -12.53 -8.72
N GLN A 67 -10.33 -11.99 -9.78
CA GLN A 67 -11.03 -12.80 -10.79
C GLN A 67 -10.06 -13.73 -11.53
N VAL A 68 -8.87 -13.22 -11.89
CA VAL A 68 -7.83 -14.01 -12.56
C VAL A 68 -7.34 -15.14 -11.67
N PHE A 69 -7.11 -14.90 -10.37
CA PHE A 69 -6.68 -15.95 -9.45
C PHE A 69 -7.71 -17.08 -9.32
N ILE A 70 -9.00 -16.76 -9.21
CA ILE A 70 -10.06 -17.78 -9.18
C ILE A 70 -10.04 -18.62 -10.46
N PHE A 71 -9.97 -17.95 -11.62
CA PHE A 71 -9.88 -18.64 -12.90
C PHE A 71 -8.67 -19.57 -12.96
N LEU A 72 -7.49 -19.09 -12.56
CA LEU A 72 -6.25 -19.88 -12.61
C LEU A 72 -6.28 -21.09 -11.68
N ILE A 73 -6.90 -21.00 -10.49
CA ILE A 73 -7.05 -22.14 -9.58
C ILE A 73 -7.91 -23.23 -10.22
N ILE A 74 -9.05 -22.85 -10.79
CA ILE A 74 -9.95 -23.78 -11.48
C ILE A 74 -9.24 -24.39 -12.70
N PHE A 75 -8.62 -23.56 -13.52
CA PHE A 75 -7.91 -23.98 -14.72
C PHE A 75 -6.75 -24.92 -14.41
N ALA A 76 -5.96 -24.63 -13.36
CA ALA A 76 -4.89 -25.51 -12.90
C ALA A 76 -5.44 -26.86 -12.40
N GLY A 77 -6.56 -26.86 -11.67
CA GLY A 77 -7.25 -28.08 -11.26
C GLY A 77 -7.66 -28.94 -12.46
N LEU A 78 -8.32 -28.35 -13.45
CA LEU A 78 -8.71 -29.04 -14.68
C LEU A 78 -7.51 -29.60 -15.43
N MET A 79 -6.45 -28.79 -15.61
CA MET A 79 -5.21 -29.22 -16.27
C MET A 79 -4.56 -30.39 -15.53
N TYR A 80 -4.53 -30.36 -14.20
CA TYR A 80 -3.99 -31.45 -13.39
C TYR A 80 -4.74 -32.77 -13.61
N PHE A 81 -6.08 -32.74 -13.59
CA PHE A 81 -6.89 -33.94 -13.84
C PHE A 81 -6.76 -34.44 -15.28
N THR A 82 -6.76 -33.54 -16.27
CA THR A 82 -6.51 -33.90 -17.67
C THR A 82 -5.13 -34.55 -17.84
N LYS A 83 -4.09 -33.98 -17.23
CA LYS A 83 -2.74 -34.56 -17.22
C LYS A 83 -2.74 -35.94 -16.57
N LYS A 84 -3.40 -36.13 -15.43
CA LYS A 84 -3.52 -37.46 -14.80
C LYS A 84 -4.20 -38.48 -15.71
N ARG A 85 -5.27 -38.09 -16.40
CA ARG A 85 -6.03 -38.99 -17.28
C ARG A 85 -5.25 -39.39 -18.54
N VAL A 86 -4.60 -38.44 -19.21
CA VAL A 86 -3.84 -38.70 -20.45
C VAL A 86 -2.64 -39.61 -20.17
N TRP A 87 -1.97 -39.40 -19.05
CA TRP A 87 -0.75 -40.13 -18.70
C TRP A 87 -1.02 -41.42 -17.89
N ALA A 88 -2.30 -41.77 -17.66
CA ALA A 88 -2.69 -42.96 -16.91
C ALA A 88 -2.30 -44.28 -17.60
N ALA A 89 -2.14 -44.28 -18.93
CA ALA A 89 -1.76 -45.45 -19.71
C ALA A 89 -0.25 -45.53 -20.02
N ALA A 90 0.52 -44.52 -19.62
CA ALA A 90 1.97 -44.46 -19.85
C ALA A 90 2.79 -44.94 -18.63
N HIS A 91 2.11 -45.28 -17.54
CA HIS A 91 2.63 -45.98 -16.35
C HIS A 91 1.81 -47.25 -16.16
#